data_AF-A0A371J1X4-F1
#
_entry.id   AF-A0A371J1X4-F1
#
_cell.length_a   1.000
_cell.length_b   1.000
_cell.length_c   1.000
_cell.angle_alpha   90.00
_cell.angle_beta   90.00
_cell.angle_gamma   90.00
#
_symmetry.space_group_name_H-M   'P 1'
#
loop_
_entity.id
_entity.type
_entity.pdbx_description
1 polymer ?
#
loop_
_entity_poly.entity_id
_entity_poly.type
_entity_poly.pdbx_seq_one_letter_code
_entity_poly.pdbx_strand_id
1 'polypeptide(L)'
;MTNNVSVLERHIVQCDMALKNNQREEMQNVGDLLIELYSPKITAIAYIRGNKSIFGAKELHIIKESLEVYKEDRLHELEIEKSKSAKVTLQSENNLNNESPNRFENIGNISGEIGNVKESGNSTNTNTNTNTNAVDLKTMFDSARKVIEEDEALGEEEVQEIIEQINEIEEVGNEDIARPQKWRKLKACFNWVSTKGVKVATTIMPLIMKVLEQENNN
;
A
#
# COMPACT_ATOMS: atom_id res chain seq x y z
N MET A 1 2.58 -17.61 9.30
CA MET A 1 1.48 -17.01 8.53
C MET A 1 1.80 -16.97 7.02
N THR A 2 2.32 -18.04 6.44
CA THR A 2 2.72 -18.12 5.01
C THR A 2 1.64 -18.71 4.09
N ASN A 3 0.47 -19.06 4.63
CA ASN A 3 -0.51 -19.91 3.96
C ASN A 3 -1.48 -19.17 3.03
N ASN A 4 -1.47 -17.83 2.96
CA ASN A 4 -2.43 -17.07 2.15
C ASN A 4 -1.90 -16.76 0.73
N VAL A 5 -0.62 -16.42 0.62
CA VAL A 5 0.02 -16.05 -0.67
C VAL A 5 0.20 -17.27 -1.58
N SER A 6 0.61 -18.42 -1.02
CA SER A 6 0.76 -19.66 -1.79
C SER A 6 -0.57 -20.20 -2.33
N VAL A 7 -1.67 -19.95 -1.61
CA VAL A 7 -3.03 -20.30 -2.03
C VAL A 7 -3.51 -19.38 -3.16
N LEU A 8 -3.24 -18.07 -3.06
CA LEU A 8 -3.49 -17.11 -4.15
C LEU A 8 -2.74 -17.49 -5.42
N GLU A 9 -1.48 -17.87 -5.31
CA GLU A 9 -0.65 -18.25 -6.46
C GLU A 9 -1.17 -19.51 -7.16
N ARG A 10 -1.64 -20.49 -6.37
CA ARG A 10 -2.31 -21.68 -6.92
C ARG A 10 -3.57 -21.32 -7.71
N HIS A 11 -4.36 -20.38 -7.21
CA HIS A 11 -5.58 -19.93 -7.87
C HIS A 11 -5.30 -19.15 -9.16
N ILE A 12 -4.27 -18.31 -9.19
CA ILE A 12 -3.81 -17.63 -10.42
C ILE A 12 -3.38 -18.66 -11.48
N VAL A 13 -2.63 -19.68 -11.07
CA VAL A 13 -2.21 -20.77 -11.98
C VAL A 13 -3.42 -21.55 -12.52
N GLN A 14 -4.46 -21.76 -11.72
CA GLN A 14 -5.70 -22.39 -12.18
C GLN A 14 -6.44 -21.55 -13.21
N CYS A 15 -6.43 -20.21 -13.09
CA CYS A 15 -6.94 -19.32 -14.14
C CYS A 15 -6.16 -19.50 -15.45
N ASP A 16 -4.84 -19.55 -15.39
CA ASP A 16 -3.99 -19.73 -16.58
C ASP A 16 -4.21 -21.07 -17.27
N MET A 17 -4.36 -22.15 -16.50
CA MET A 17 -4.69 -23.47 -17.03
C MET A 17 -6.06 -23.45 -17.73
N ALA A 18 -7.08 -22.88 -17.10
CA ALA A 18 -8.42 -22.80 -17.67
C ALA A 18 -8.49 -21.91 -18.93
N LEU A 19 -7.76 -20.79 -18.95
CA LEU A 19 -7.61 -19.93 -20.13
C LEU A 19 -6.90 -20.64 -21.28
N LYS A 20 -5.84 -21.41 -20.98
CA LYS A 20 -5.06 -22.15 -21.98
C LYS A 20 -5.81 -23.33 -22.58
N ASN A 21 -6.60 -24.03 -21.76
CA ASN A 21 -7.43 -25.15 -22.21
C ASN A 21 -8.63 -24.69 -23.05
N ASN A 22 -9.00 -23.40 -22.96
CA ASN A 22 -10.14 -22.79 -23.66
C ASN A 22 -11.47 -23.53 -23.45
N GLN A 23 -11.59 -24.26 -22.33
CA GLN A 23 -12.79 -24.99 -21.96
C GLN A 23 -13.69 -24.07 -21.13
N ARG A 24 -14.86 -23.74 -21.68
CA ARG A 24 -15.79 -22.79 -21.05
C ARG A 24 -16.27 -23.26 -19.67
N GLU A 25 -16.47 -24.56 -19.51
CA GLU A 25 -16.92 -25.16 -18.25
C GLU A 25 -15.83 -25.09 -17.16
N GLU A 26 -14.56 -25.36 -17.50
CA GLU A 26 -13.43 -25.18 -16.57
C GLU A 26 -13.29 -23.73 -16.14
N MET A 27 -13.39 -22.80 -17.10
CA MET A 27 -13.34 -21.36 -16.82
C MET A 27 -14.48 -20.92 -15.89
N GLN A 28 -15.69 -21.42 -16.10
CA GLN A 28 -16.85 -21.14 -15.23
C GLN A 28 -16.66 -21.71 -13.82
N ASN A 29 -16.18 -22.95 -13.70
CA ASN A 29 -15.97 -23.58 -12.39
C ASN A 29 -14.89 -22.85 -11.57
N VAL A 30 -13.77 -22.50 -12.21
CA VAL A 30 -12.71 -21.69 -11.57
C VAL A 30 -13.26 -20.30 -11.24
N GLY A 31 -13.98 -19.68 -12.18
CA GLY A 31 -14.61 -18.38 -12.00
C GLY A 31 -15.55 -18.30 -10.80
N ASP A 32 -16.50 -19.23 -10.70
CA ASP A 32 -17.48 -19.28 -9.60
C ASP A 32 -16.78 -19.48 -8.24
N LEU A 33 -15.78 -20.36 -8.16
CA LEU A 33 -14.99 -20.59 -6.95
C LEU A 33 -14.26 -19.30 -6.51
N LEU A 34 -13.61 -18.61 -7.45
CA LEU A 34 -12.85 -17.39 -7.14
C LEU A 34 -13.76 -16.21 -6.81
N ILE A 35 -14.91 -16.12 -7.47
CA ILE A 35 -15.95 -15.17 -7.13
C ILE A 35 -16.39 -15.38 -5.68
N GLU A 36 -16.68 -16.60 -5.26
CA GLU A 36 -17.10 -16.87 -3.89
C GLU A 36 -16.01 -16.50 -2.86
N LEU A 37 -14.76 -16.90 -3.13
CA LEU A 37 -13.65 -16.71 -2.20
C LEU A 37 -13.18 -15.26 -2.07
N TYR A 38 -13.22 -14.50 -3.17
CA TYR A 38 -12.56 -13.19 -3.26
C TYR A 38 -13.50 -12.01 -3.47
N SER A 39 -14.79 -12.22 -3.79
CA SER A 39 -15.77 -11.11 -3.85
C SER A 39 -15.79 -10.23 -2.59
N PRO A 40 -15.68 -10.76 -1.36
CA PRO A 40 -15.65 -9.92 -0.16
C PRO A 40 -14.39 -9.06 -0.01
N LYS A 41 -13.34 -9.39 -0.76
CA LYS A 41 -12.00 -8.80 -0.63
C LYS A 41 -11.61 -7.93 -1.82
N ILE A 42 -12.21 -8.18 -2.99
CA ILE A 42 -11.85 -7.56 -4.26
C ILE A 42 -13.13 -7.09 -4.96
N THR A 43 -13.33 -5.78 -5.01
CA THR A 43 -14.53 -5.13 -5.57
C THR A 43 -14.75 -5.45 -7.04
N ALA A 44 -13.67 -5.58 -7.83
CA ALA A 44 -13.74 -5.94 -9.25
C ALA A 44 -14.39 -7.32 -9.46
N ILE A 45 -14.08 -8.29 -8.60
CA ILE A 45 -14.65 -9.64 -8.65
C ILE A 45 -16.13 -9.62 -8.24
N ALA A 46 -16.49 -8.79 -7.26
CA ALA A 46 -17.89 -8.62 -6.84
C ALA A 46 -18.78 -8.06 -7.98
N TYR A 47 -18.23 -7.19 -8.84
CA TYR A 47 -18.96 -6.66 -10.00
C TYR A 47 -19.27 -7.76 -11.04
N ILE A 48 -18.35 -8.71 -11.23
CA ILE A 48 -18.53 -9.85 -12.14
C ILE A 48 -19.64 -10.78 -11.64
N ARG A 49 -19.74 -11.00 -10.32
CA ARG A 49 -20.82 -11.78 -9.69
C ARG A 49 -22.22 -11.28 -10.07
N GLY A 50 -22.38 -9.97 -10.19
CA GLY A 50 -23.67 -9.34 -10.55
C GLY A 50 -24.10 -9.58 -12.00
N ASN A 51 -23.21 -10.09 -12.87
CA ASN A 51 -23.42 -10.19 -14.31
C ASN A 51 -23.17 -11.62 -14.85
N LYS A 52 -23.69 -12.64 -14.16
CA LYS A 52 -23.47 -14.08 -14.42
C LYS A 52 -23.79 -14.61 -15.83
N SER A 53 -24.51 -13.85 -16.66
CA SER A 53 -25.03 -14.30 -17.96
C SER A 53 -23.95 -14.62 -19.01
N ILE A 54 -22.75 -14.06 -18.88
CA ILE A 54 -21.70 -14.14 -19.92
C ILE A 54 -20.33 -14.44 -19.30
N PHE A 55 -20.25 -15.38 -18.35
CA PHE A 55 -18.94 -15.75 -17.81
C PHE A 55 -18.11 -16.52 -18.86
N GLY A 56 -16.95 -15.99 -19.24
CA GLY A 56 -16.01 -16.57 -20.18
C GLY A 56 -14.57 -16.08 -19.97
N ALA A 57 -13.75 -16.17 -21.02
CA ALA A 57 -12.31 -15.88 -20.94
C ALA A 57 -11.99 -14.44 -20.50
N LYS A 58 -12.84 -13.47 -20.86
CA LYS A 58 -12.64 -12.06 -20.50
C LYS A 58 -12.81 -11.84 -19.00
N GLU A 59 -13.87 -12.40 -18.44
CA GLU A 59 -14.20 -12.29 -17.02
C GLU A 59 -13.15 -13.02 -16.17
N LEU A 60 -12.71 -14.20 -16.62
CA LEU A 60 -11.64 -14.93 -15.95
C LEU A 60 -10.29 -14.20 -16.02
N HIS A 61 -10.01 -13.49 -17.12
CA HIS A 61 -8.82 -12.66 -17.23
C HIS A 61 -8.84 -11.50 -16.23
N ILE A 62 -9.97 -10.80 -16.09
CA ILE A 62 -10.14 -9.73 -15.11
C ILE A 62 -9.98 -10.26 -13.68
N ILE A 63 -10.53 -11.44 -13.37
CA ILE A 63 -10.34 -12.09 -12.07
C ILE A 63 -8.86 -12.38 -11.82
N LYS A 64 -8.16 -12.92 -12.82
CA LYS A 64 -6.72 -13.21 -12.72
C LYS A 64 -5.93 -11.94 -12.40
N GLU A 65 -6.09 -10.89 -13.19
CA GLU A 65 -5.37 -9.62 -13.01
C GLU A 65 -5.66 -9.01 -11.63
N SER A 66 -6.93 -9.07 -11.20
CA SER A 66 -7.31 -8.57 -9.87
C SER A 66 -6.67 -9.38 -8.73
N LEU A 67 -6.46 -10.69 -8.91
CA LEU A 67 -5.78 -11.54 -7.93
C LEU A 67 -4.27 -11.32 -7.91
N GLU A 68 -3.65 -10.98 -9.05
CA GLU A 68 -2.23 -10.62 -9.13
C GLU A 68 -1.94 -9.33 -8.36
N VAL A 69 -2.75 -8.30 -8.57
CA VAL A 69 -2.68 -7.04 -7.80
C VAL A 69 -2.86 -7.31 -6.31
N TYR A 70 -3.88 -8.09 -5.94
CA TYR A 70 -4.13 -8.45 -4.54
C TYR A 70 -2.98 -9.26 -3.90
N LYS A 71 -2.24 -10.06 -4.71
CA LYS A 71 -1.06 -10.79 -4.25
C LYS A 71 0.10 -9.84 -3.95
N GLU A 72 0.34 -8.85 -4.81
CA GLU A 72 1.39 -7.86 -4.64
C GLU A 72 1.17 -7.01 -3.39
N ASP A 73 -0.07 -6.54 -3.16
CA ASP A 73 -0.43 -5.80 -1.94
C ASP A 73 -0.14 -6.60 -0.67
N ARG A 74 -0.47 -7.91 -0.68
CA ARG A 74 -0.22 -8.80 0.47
C ARG A 74 1.26 -9.10 0.70
N LEU A 75 2.05 -9.18 -0.36
CA LEU A 75 3.49 -9.34 -0.27
C LEU A 75 4.14 -8.09 0.37
N HIS A 76 3.71 -6.91 -0.06
CA HIS A 76 4.18 -5.64 0.49
C HIS A 76 3.82 -5.48 1.97
N GLU A 77 2.58 -5.83 2.37
CA GLU A 77 2.18 -5.86 3.79
C GLU A 77 3.07 -6.79 4.64
N LEU A 78 3.38 -7.99 4.15
CA LEU A 78 4.23 -8.95 4.85
C LEU A 78 5.68 -8.46 5.00
N GLU A 79 6.19 -7.72 4.01
CA GLU A 79 7.53 -7.12 4.06
C GLU A 79 7.61 -5.97 5.08
N ILE A 80 6.53 -5.17 5.16
CA ILE A 80 6.38 -4.14 6.20
C ILE A 80 6.32 -4.78 7.60
N GLU A 81 5.55 -5.85 7.78
CA GLU A 81 5.44 -6.55 9.08
C GLU A 81 6.77 -7.17 9.54
N LYS A 82 7.54 -7.77 8.61
CA LYS A 82 8.90 -8.26 8.90
C LYS A 82 9.82 -7.13 9.32
N SER A 83 9.78 -6.00 8.61
CA SER A 83 10.59 -4.82 8.90
C SER A 83 10.25 -4.19 10.26
N LYS A 84 8.96 -4.18 10.64
CA LYS A 84 8.50 -3.74 11.96
C LYS A 84 8.98 -4.68 13.07
N SER A 85 8.89 -6.00 12.87
CA SER A 85 9.35 -7.00 13.85
C SER A 85 10.87 -6.97 14.06
N ALA A 86 11.63 -6.72 12.99
CA ALA A 86 13.08 -6.54 13.07
C ALA A 86 13.47 -5.28 13.87
N LYS A 87 12.76 -4.16 13.68
CA LYS A 87 12.99 -2.92 14.45
C LYS A 87 12.64 -3.06 15.94
N VAL A 88 11.59 -3.81 16.28
CA VAL A 88 11.22 -4.09 17.68
C VAL A 88 12.31 -4.92 18.38
N THR A 89 12.90 -5.89 17.68
CA THR A 89 13.99 -6.72 18.21
C THR A 89 15.26 -5.89 18.51
N LEU A 90 15.61 -4.95 17.61
CA LEU A 90 16.74 -4.05 17.80
C LEU A 90 16.52 -3.01 18.91
N GLN A 91 15.27 -2.62 19.19
CA GLN A 91 14.95 -1.71 20.30
C GLN A 91 14.99 -2.42 21.67
N SER A 92 14.63 -3.70 21.73
CA SER A 92 14.79 -4.49 22.97
C SER A 92 16.25 -4.71 23.36
N GLU A 93 17.15 -4.92 22.39
CA GLU A 93 18.58 -5.12 22.66
C GLU A 93 19.29 -3.84 23.14
N ASN A 94 18.82 -2.67 22.70
CA ASN A 94 19.38 -1.38 23.13
C ASN A 94 18.93 -0.93 24.53
N ASN A 95 17.94 -1.58 25.14
CA ASN A 95 17.44 -1.24 26.48
C ASN A 95 18.05 -2.08 27.62
N LEU A 96 18.95 -3.03 27.33
CA LEU A 96 19.64 -3.84 28.36
C LEU A 96 21.02 -3.29 28.78
N ASN A 97 21.52 -2.23 28.14
CA ASN A 97 22.92 -1.78 28.34
C ASN A 97 23.06 -0.52 29.20
N ASN A 98 22.01 -0.13 29.93
CA ASN A 98 21.98 1.13 30.69
C ASN A 98 21.74 0.89 32.19
N GLU A 99 22.42 -0.09 32.80
CA GLU A 99 22.48 -0.20 34.26
C GLU A 99 23.92 -0.16 34.78
N SER A 100 24.23 0.87 35.55
CA SER A 100 25.23 0.89 36.63
C SER A 100 25.08 2.20 37.44
N PRO A 101 25.45 2.25 38.74
CA PRO A 101 24.80 1.55 39.85
C PRO A 101 24.48 2.49 41.04
N ASN A 102 23.62 2.00 41.95
CA ASN A 102 23.42 2.40 43.35
C ASN A 102 22.83 3.80 43.69
N ARG A 103 21.69 3.80 44.38
CA ARG A 103 21.62 4.27 45.78
C ARG A 103 20.43 3.70 46.55
N PHE A 104 20.73 2.84 47.52
CA PHE A 104 19.81 2.41 48.58
C PHE A 104 19.49 3.59 49.51
N GLU A 105 18.24 4.03 49.54
CA GLU A 105 17.55 4.72 50.67
C GLU A 105 16.05 4.49 50.40
N ASN A 106 15.15 4.08 51.29
CA ASN A 106 15.10 3.95 52.74
C ASN A 106 13.79 3.16 53.00
N ILE A 107 13.85 1.95 53.58
CA ILE A 107 12.64 1.19 53.97
C ILE A 107 12.21 1.72 55.34
N GLY A 108 11.40 2.78 55.32
CA GLY A 108 10.64 3.23 56.48
C GLY A 108 9.36 2.41 56.61
N ASN A 109 9.35 1.50 57.59
CA ASN A 109 8.20 0.87 58.25
C ASN A 109 6.81 1.44 57.88
N ILE A 110 5.98 0.63 57.20
CA ILE A 110 4.56 0.48 57.55
C ILE A 110 4.20 -1.01 57.45
N SER A 111 4.16 -1.66 58.62
CA SER A 111 3.33 -2.83 58.84
C SER A 111 1.89 -2.37 58.93
N GLY A 112 1.02 -2.85 58.05
CA GLY A 112 -0.41 -2.50 58.08
C GLY A 112 -1.17 -3.16 56.93
N GLU A 113 -1.87 -4.24 57.26
CA GLU A 113 -2.99 -4.86 56.53
C GLU A 113 -2.75 -5.31 55.08
N ILE A 114 -2.54 -6.64 54.95
CA ILE A 114 -2.80 -7.41 53.75
C ILE A 114 -4.32 -7.35 53.47
N GLY A 115 -4.73 -6.35 52.68
CA GLY A 115 -6.08 -6.23 52.14
C GLY A 115 -6.17 -6.92 50.78
N ASN A 116 -6.96 -8.00 50.71
CA ASN A 116 -7.35 -8.76 49.52
C ASN A 116 -7.37 -7.95 48.20
N VAL A 117 -6.41 -8.19 47.31
CA VAL A 117 -6.58 -7.88 45.88
C VAL A 117 -6.82 -9.19 45.15
N LYS A 118 -8.09 -9.41 44.81
CA LYS A 118 -8.56 -10.49 43.95
C LYS A 118 -7.75 -10.49 42.65
N GLU A 119 -7.20 -11.63 42.29
CA GLU A 119 -6.80 -11.90 40.90
C GLU A 119 -8.01 -11.67 39.99
N SER A 120 -8.00 -10.57 39.27
CA SER A 120 -8.83 -10.36 38.09
C SER A 120 -7.89 -10.09 36.93
N GLY A 121 -7.38 -11.18 36.36
CA GLY A 121 -6.69 -11.14 35.08
C GLY A 121 -7.61 -10.59 34.00
N ASN A 122 -7.17 -9.53 33.33
CA ASN A 122 -6.86 -9.51 31.90
C ASN A 122 -6.70 -8.05 31.48
N SER A 123 -5.49 -7.49 31.62
CA SER A 123 -5.20 -6.16 31.08
C SER A 123 -4.73 -6.32 29.64
N THR A 124 -5.67 -6.35 28.70
CA THR A 124 -5.37 -6.20 27.27
C THR A 124 -5.12 -4.72 27.00
N ASN A 125 -3.84 -4.36 26.96
CA ASN A 125 -3.40 -3.05 26.49
C ASN A 125 -3.34 -3.06 24.96
N THR A 126 -4.42 -2.66 24.29
CA THR A 126 -4.46 -2.49 22.84
C THR A 126 -3.98 -1.09 22.50
N ASN A 127 -2.68 -0.92 22.30
CA ASN A 127 -2.11 0.34 21.86
C ASN A 127 -2.12 0.41 20.33
N THR A 128 -3.15 1.04 19.75
CA THR A 128 -3.21 1.33 18.32
C THR A 128 -2.44 2.62 18.06
N ASN A 129 -1.15 2.50 17.78
CA ASN A 129 -0.35 3.62 17.30
C ASN A 129 -0.52 3.75 15.78
N THR A 130 -1.50 4.55 15.35
CA THR A 130 -1.58 5.04 13.97
C THR A 130 -0.54 6.13 13.80
N ASN A 131 0.67 5.74 13.37
CA ASN A 131 1.65 6.68 12.88
C ASN A 131 1.33 6.98 11.42
N THR A 132 0.43 7.94 11.20
CA THR A 132 0.18 8.52 9.89
C THR A 132 1.40 9.40 9.57
N ASN A 133 2.40 8.82 8.92
CA ASN A 133 3.40 9.62 8.22
C ASN A 133 2.66 10.30 7.06
N ALA A 134 2.05 11.44 7.35
CA ALA A 134 1.63 12.37 6.32
C ALA A 134 2.92 12.82 5.64
N VAL A 135 3.29 12.12 4.56
CA VAL A 135 4.33 12.59 3.66
C VAL A 135 3.79 13.87 3.08
N ASP A 136 4.36 14.99 3.52
CA ASP A 136 4.01 16.31 3.02
C ASP A 136 4.15 16.31 1.50
N LEU A 137 3.10 16.73 0.80
CA LEU A 137 3.05 16.77 -0.67
C LEU A 137 4.29 17.51 -1.22
N LYS A 138 4.70 18.59 -0.53
CA LYS A 138 5.90 19.35 -0.86
C LYS A 138 7.16 18.48 -0.84
N THR A 139 7.30 17.62 0.16
CA THR A 139 8.44 16.70 0.28
C THR A 139 8.48 15.67 -0.85
N MET A 140 7.31 15.25 -1.38
CA MET A 140 7.26 14.36 -2.55
C MET A 140 7.74 15.06 -3.82
N PHE A 141 7.31 16.30 -4.07
CA PHE A 141 7.77 17.08 -5.22
C PHE A 141 9.27 17.35 -5.16
N ASP A 142 9.79 17.76 -4.01
CA ASP A 142 11.22 18.01 -3.80
C ASP A 142 12.04 16.72 -4.04
N SER A 143 11.55 15.57 -3.58
CA SER A 143 12.20 14.27 -3.81
C SER A 143 12.19 13.87 -5.29
N ALA A 144 11.10 14.11 -5.99
CA ALA A 144 10.99 13.79 -7.42
C ALA A 144 11.93 14.64 -8.27
N ARG A 145 12.05 15.95 -8.00
CA ARG A 145 13.02 16.83 -8.68
C ARG A 145 14.45 16.30 -8.49
N LYS A 146 14.81 16.00 -7.24
CA LYS A 146 16.14 15.49 -6.91
C LYS A 146 16.48 14.20 -7.65
N VAL A 147 15.54 13.25 -7.73
CA VAL A 147 15.74 11.99 -8.46
C VAL A 147 16.02 12.22 -9.95
N ILE A 148 15.39 13.22 -10.55
CA ILE A 148 15.59 13.56 -11.97
C ILE A 148 16.89 14.34 -12.19
N GLU A 149 17.22 15.27 -11.30
CA GLU A 149 18.47 16.04 -11.35
C GLU A 149 19.72 15.18 -11.17
N GLU A 150 19.64 14.15 -10.32
CA GLU A 150 20.75 13.22 -10.06
C GLU A 150 20.86 12.10 -11.10
N ASP A 151 19.98 12.06 -12.11
CA ASP A 151 19.96 11.00 -13.12
C ASP A 151 20.91 11.30 -14.28
N GLU A 152 22.13 10.77 -14.20
CA GLU A 152 23.16 10.89 -15.26
C GLU A 152 22.77 10.28 -16.61
N ALA A 153 21.67 9.50 -16.67
CA ALA A 153 21.17 8.91 -17.91
C ALA A 153 20.30 9.88 -18.74
N LEU A 154 19.87 11.00 -18.16
CA LEU A 154 19.03 12.00 -18.82
C LEU A 154 19.88 13.16 -19.34
N GLY A 155 19.53 13.69 -20.52
CA GLY A 155 20.16 14.92 -21.03
C GLY A 155 19.64 16.16 -20.30
N GLU A 156 20.43 17.25 -20.27
CA GLU A 156 20.04 18.50 -19.60
C GLU A 156 18.68 19.04 -20.08
N GLU A 157 18.39 18.96 -21.38
CA GLU A 157 17.11 19.39 -21.96
C GLU A 157 15.93 18.52 -21.47
N GLU A 158 16.16 17.21 -21.35
CA GLU A 158 15.15 16.26 -20.89
C GLU A 158 14.88 16.41 -19.38
N VAL A 159 15.93 16.62 -18.59
CA VAL A 159 15.84 16.95 -17.15
C VAL A 159 14.99 18.20 -16.96
N GLN A 160 15.27 19.26 -17.72
CA GLN A 160 14.52 20.52 -17.62
C GLN A 160 13.04 20.32 -17.99
N GLU A 161 12.75 19.60 -19.07
CA GLU A 161 11.37 19.30 -19.50
C GLU A 161 10.60 18.52 -18.43
N ILE A 162 11.25 17.53 -17.80
CA ILE A 162 10.64 16.73 -16.72
C ILE A 162 10.39 17.60 -15.48
N ILE A 163 11.33 18.47 -15.10
CA ILE A 163 11.17 19.37 -13.96
C ILE A 163 10.02 20.35 -14.20
N GLU A 164 9.86 20.86 -15.41
CA GLU A 164 8.72 21.71 -15.78
C GLU A 164 7.38 20.99 -15.61
N GLN A 165 7.30 19.74 -16.03
CA GLN A 165 6.10 18.91 -15.81
C GLN A 165 5.83 18.67 -14.33
N ILE A 166 6.87 18.43 -13.51
CA ILE A 166 6.73 18.30 -12.06
C ILE A 166 6.17 19.60 -11.45
N ASN A 167 6.63 20.77 -11.92
CA ASN A 167 6.15 22.08 -11.46
C ASN A 167 4.67 22.30 -11.81
N GLU A 168 4.26 21.97 -13.04
CA GLU A 168 2.85 22.06 -13.45
C GLU A 168 1.93 21.20 -12.57
N ILE A 169 2.36 19.99 -12.21
CA ILE A 169 1.59 19.11 -11.31
C ILE A 169 1.51 19.71 -9.90
N GLU A 170 2.60 20.29 -9.40
CA GLU A 170 2.61 20.96 -8.08
C GLU A 170 1.66 22.16 -8.06
N GLU A 171 1.65 22.98 -9.11
CA GLU A 171 0.72 24.10 -9.24
C GLU A 171 -0.73 23.63 -9.15
N VAL A 172 -1.11 22.58 -9.89
CA VAL A 172 -2.46 22.00 -9.82
C VAL A 172 -2.76 21.39 -8.45
N GLY A 173 -1.76 20.84 -7.77
CA GLY A 173 -1.86 20.35 -6.40
C GLY A 173 -2.24 21.44 -5.40
N ASN A 174 -1.61 22.61 -5.54
CA ASN A 174 -1.81 23.76 -4.67
C ASN A 174 -3.10 24.54 -4.95
N GLU A 175 -3.77 24.28 -6.07
CA GLU A 175 -5.06 24.88 -6.37
C GLU A 175 -6.20 24.25 -5.54
N ASP A 176 -7.05 25.11 -4.97
CA ASP A 176 -8.30 24.71 -4.32
C ASP A 176 -9.42 24.52 -5.35
N ILE A 177 -9.32 23.44 -6.13
CA ILE A 177 -10.29 23.07 -7.16
C ILE A 177 -10.70 21.61 -7.02
N ALA A 178 -11.91 21.28 -7.48
CA ALA A 178 -12.46 19.92 -7.36
C ALA A 178 -11.60 18.89 -8.11
N ARG A 179 -11.53 17.66 -7.59
CA ARG A 179 -10.79 16.54 -8.20
C ARG A 179 -11.03 16.35 -9.72
N PRO A 180 -12.26 16.43 -10.26
CA PRO A 180 -12.48 16.35 -11.72
C PRO A 180 -11.81 17.49 -12.50
N GLN A 181 -11.71 18.67 -11.90
CA GLN A 181 -11.02 19.83 -12.50
C GLN A 181 -9.50 19.66 -12.43
N LYS A 182 -8.96 19.15 -11.31
CA LYS A 182 -7.54 18.76 -11.19
C LYS A 182 -7.16 17.74 -12.27
N TRP A 183 -7.96 16.68 -12.41
CA TRP A 183 -7.76 15.67 -13.47
C TRP A 183 -7.78 16.26 -14.88
N ARG A 184 -8.70 17.19 -15.17
CA ARG A 184 -8.76 17.84 -16.48
C ARG A 184 -7.49 18.61 -16.81
N LYS A 185 -6.87 19.27 -15.82
CA LYS A 185 -5.58 19.98 -16.00
C LYS A 185 -4.42 19.00 -16.15
N LEU A 186 -4.37 17.96 -15.31
CA LEU A 186 -3.31 16.95 -15.32
C LEU A 186 -3.35 16.00 -16.54
N LYS A 187 -4.46 15.96 -17.29
CA LYS A 187 -4.61 15.07 -18.45
C LYS A 187 -3.54 15.29 -19.53
N ALA A 188 -3.10 16.54 -19.73
CA ALA A 188 -2.03 16.86 -20.67
C ALA A 188 -0.70 16.24 -20.22
N CYS A 189 -0.34 16.46 -18.96
CA CYS A 189 0.84 15.85 -18.33
C CYS A 189 0.78 14.32 -18.35
N PHE A 190 -0.36 13.72 -18.02
CA PHE A 190 -0.54 12.25 -18.06
C PHE A 190 -0.30 11.67 -19.47
N ASN A 191 -0.84 12.33 -20.51
CA ASN A 191 -0.58 11.92 -21.89
C ASN A 191 0.89 12.09 -22.25
N TRP A 192 1.52 13.17 -21.81
CA TRP A 192 2.95 13.42 -22.05
C TRP A 192 3.83 12.33 -21.41
N VAL A 193 3.54 11.95 -20.17
CA VAL A 193 4.25 10.86 -19.45
C VAL A 193 4.25 9.56 -20.25
N SER A 194 3.14 9.24 -20.91
CA SER A 194 3.01 8.02 -21.72
C SER A 194 3.99 7.96 -22.90
N THR A 195 4.60 9.08 -23.28
CA THR A 195 5.54 9.18 -24.41
C THR A 195 7.02 9.09 -24.03
N LYS A 196 7.39 9.27 -22.75
CA LYS A 196 8.79 9.40 -22.30
C LYS A 196 9.44 8.09 -21.82
N GLY A 197 8.64 7.12 -21.39
CA GLY A 197 9.11 5.80 -20.97
C GLY A 197 8.96 5.53 -19.47
N VAL A 198 9.33 4.31 -19.07
CA VAL A 198 8.99 3.77 -17.74
C VAL A 198 9.58 4.58 -16.59
N LYS A 199 10.83 5.06 -16.71
CA LYS A 199 11.51 5.76 -15.61
C LYS A 199 10.82 7.08 -15.27
N VAL A 200 10.53 7.90 -16.29
CA VAL A 200 9.77 9.15 -16.13
C VAL A 200 8.38 8.88 -15.59
N ALA A 201 7.71 7.84 -16.08
CA ALA A 201 6.39 7.44 -15.59
C ALA A 201 6.40 7.03 -14.11
N THR A 202 7.39 6.25 -13.67
CA THR A 202 7.51 5.84 -12.26
C THR A 202 7.77 7.00 -11.32
N THR A 203 8.39 8.08 -11.80
CA THR A 203 8.64 9.30 -11.00
C THR A 203 7.42 10.22 -10.95
N ILE A 204 6.76 10.47 -12.08
CA ILE A 204 5.68 11.46 -12.17
C ILE A 204 4.32 10.90 -11.77
N MET A 205 4.02 9.65 -12.11
CA MET A 205 2.70 9.08 -11.87
C MET A 205 2.27 9.10 -10.39
N PRO A 206 3.16 8.80 -9.41
CA PRO A 206 2.82 8.94 -7.99
C PRO A 206 2.45 10.37 -7.58
N LEU A 207 3.05 11.40 -8.20
CA LEU A 207 2.74 12.81 -7.93
C LEU A 207 1.33 13.16 -8.39
N ILE A 208 0.97 12.76 -9.63
CA ILE A 208 -0.37 12.93 -10.19
C ILE A 208 -1.40 12.25 -9.27
N MET A 209 -1.13 11.02 -8.85
CA MET A 209 -2.05 10.28 -7.99
C MET A 209 -2.25 10.99 -6.64
N LYS A 210 -1.17 11.47 -6.03
CA LYS A 210 -1.25 12.18 -4.74
C LYS A 210 -2.03 13.48 -4.83
N VAL A 211 -1.85 14.25 -5.90
CA VAL A 211 -2.66 15.46 -6.14
C VAL A 211 -4.15 15.14 -6.30
N LEU A 212 -4.49 13.99 -6.89
CA LEU A 212 -5.89 13.56 -7.05
C LEU A 212 -6.50 12.93 -5.81
N GLU A 213 -5.67 12.40 -4.91
CA GLU A 213 -6.06 11.83 -3.60
C GLU A 213 -6.30 12.89 -2.53
N GLN A 214 -5.80 14.11 -2.72
CA GLN A 214 -6.08 15.21 -1.80
C GLN A 214 -7.59 15.47 -1.73
N GLU A 215 -8.17 15.13 -0.58
CA GLU A 215 -9.54 15.49 -0.26
C GLU A 215 -9.59 17.00 -0.04
N ASN A 216 -10.38 17.67 -0.88
CA ASN A 216 -10.73 19.06 -0.63
C ASN A 216 -11.69 19.06 0.56
N ASN A 217 -11.17 19.36 1.76
CA ASN A 217 -11.98 19.63 2.94
C ASN A 217 -12.75 20.93 2.71
N ASN A 218 -13.92 20.82 2.08
CA ASN A 218 -14.92 21.89 1.98
C ASN A 218 -15.87 21.85 3.18
#